data_AF-A0AAD1GYI0-F1
#
_entry.id   AF-A0AAD1GYI0-F1
#
_cell.length_a   1.000
_cell.length_b   1.000
_cell.length_c   1.000
_cell.angle_alpha   90.00
_cell.angle_beta   90.00
_cell.angle_gamma   90.00
#
_symmetry.space_group_name_H-M   'P 1'
#
loop_
_entity.id
_entity.type
_entity.pdbx_description
1 polymer ?
#
loop_
_entity_poly.entity_id
_entity_poly.type
_entity_poly.pdbx_seq_one_letter_code
_entity_poly.pdbx_strand_id
1 'polypeptide(L)'
;MVNGQKTFISNGLLSTLVLTAVKTDPAAGHRGISLLMIEEGMPGFTRGRKLDKIGQHSADTAELFFDNVRVPKENLVGELNRGFYHLVSHLATERLGVACYAVPAARRALELTKAYAHERTAFGQPIGRFQVNRHFIAEMQTKLDVAQTYLDQCVLAANDGTLTDEDAAGLKWWSSEIQWEIVDRCLQMHGGYGYINEYEVARLWRDSRVQRLYAGTTEIMKDLVGRAMGY
;
A
#
# COMPACT_ATOMS: atom_id res chain seq x y z
N MET A 1 -1.65 -1.24 31.57
CA MET A 1 -2.96 -1.77 31.18
C MET A 1 -3.31 -1.18 29.82
N VAL A 2 -3.68 -2.00 28.85
CA VAL A 2 -4.09 -1.54 27.51
C VAL A 2 -5.57 -1.85 27.31
N ASN A 3 -6.32 -0.83 26.87
CA ASN A 3 -7.72 -0.94 26.50
C ASN A 3 -7.95 -0.27 25.14
N GLY A 4 -8.78 -0.88 24.31
CA GLY A 4 -9.24 -0.29 23.05
C GLY A 4 -9.36 -1.29 21.91
N GLN A 5 -9.42 -0.76 20.69
CA GLN A 5 -9.57 -1.53 19.47
C GLN A 5 -8.68 -0.94 18.38
N LYS A 6 -8.21 -1.80 17.48
CA LYS A 6 -7.60 -1.40 16.21
C LYS A 6 -8.32 -2.11 15.06
N THR A 7 -8.51 -1.39 13.95
CA THR A 7 -9.18 -1.90 12.74
C THR A 7 -8.22 -1.80 11.57
N PHE A 8 -8.44 -2.63 10.54
CA PHE A 8 -7.61 -2.73 9.34
C PHE A 8 -6.17 -3.20 9.62
N ILE A 9 -6.00 -4.12 10.57
CA ILE A 9 -4.68 -4.68 10.87
C ILE A 9 -4.35 -5.78 9.89
N SER A 10 -3.47 -5.47 8.95
CA SER A 10 -2.82 -6.45 8.06
C SER A 10 -2.10 -7.51 8.90
N ASN A 11 -2.25 -8.78 8.53
CA ASN A 11 -1.79 -9.93 9.32
C ASN A 11 -2.40 -10.02 10.72
N GLY A 12 -3.54 -9.38 10.98
CA GLY A 12 -4.17 -9.36 12.30
C GLY A 12 -4.55 -10.75 12.83
N LEU A 13 -4.88 -11.70 11.95
CA LEU A 13 -5.19 -13.10 12.30
C LEU A 13 -3.95 -13.98 12.39
N LEU A 14 -2.97 -13.77 11.51
CA LEU A 14 -1.80 -14.65 11.39
C LEU A 14 -0.62 -14.21 12.27
N SER A 15 -0.58 -12.95 12.71
CA SER A 15 0.50 -12.44 13.56
C SER A 15 0.47 -13.05 14.96
N THR A 16 1.63 -13.47 15.47
CA THR A 16 1.82 -13.92 16.86
C THR A 16 2.30 -12.79 17.78
N LEU A 17 2.74 -11.67 17.20
CA LEU A 17 3.26 -10.50 17.89
C LEU A 17 2.79 -9.23 17.18
N VAL A 18 2.26 -8.28 17.95
CA VAL A 18 1.67 -7.04 17.42
C VAL A 18 2.34 -5.81 18.02
N LEU A 19 3.01 -5.02 17.19
CA LEU A 19 3.49 -3.69 17.55
C LEU A 19 2.30 -2.72 17.64
N THR A 20 1.95 -2.34 18.87
CA THR A 20 0.72 -1.60 19.17
C THR A 20 1.04 -0.18 19.62
N ALA A 21 0.60 0.81 18.83
CA ALA A 21 0.62 2.21 19.24
C ALA A 21 -0.53 2.52 20.22
N VAL A 22 -0.18 2.88 21.44
CA VAL A 22 -1.08 3.16 22.57
C VAL A 22 -0.86 4.57 23.11
N LYS A 23 -1.91 5.21 23.65
CA LYS A 23 -1.76 6.46 24.39
C LYS A 23 -1.41 6.15 25.85
N THR A 24 -0.17 6.41 26.23
CA THR A 24 0.31 6.33 27.62
C THR A 24 0.11 7.63 28.39
N ASP A 25 0.04 8.76 27.67
CA ASP A 25 -0.46 10.04 28.19
C ASP A 25 -1.56 10.57 27.26
N PRO A 26 -2.84 10.37 27.57
CA PRO A 26 -3.94 10.83 26.73
C PRO A 26 -4.02 12.34 26.53
N ALA A 27 -3.52 13.14 27.48
CA ALA A 27 -3.59 14.60 27.45
C ALA A 27 -2.50 15.22 26.55
N ALA A 28 -1.38 14.51 26.35
CA ALA A 28 -0.25 15.00 25.55
C ALA A 28 -0.41 14.85 24.01
N GLY A 29 -1.56 14.36 23.53
CA GLY A 29 -1.80 14.17 22.10
C GLY A 29 -0.82 13.17 21.46
N HIS A 30 -0.22 13.53 20.33
CA HIS A 30 0.78 12.65 19.65
C HIS A 30 2.04 12.42 20.51
N ARG A 31 2.38 13.36 21.39
CA ARG A 31 3.51 13.27 22.32
C ARG A 31 3.26 12.31 23.49
N GLY A 32 2.05 11.77 23.61
CA GLY A 32 1.70 10.78 24.64
C GLY A 32 1.57 9.36 24.10
N ILE A 33 2.08 9.09 22.89
CA ILE A 33 1.99 7.79 22.23
C ILE A 33 3.25 6.97 22.56
N SER A 34 3.05 5.72 22.96
CA SER A 34 4.11 4.70 23.11
C SER A 34 3.84 3.50 22.21
N LEU A 35 4.89 2.73 21.95
CA LEU A 35 4.81 1.47 21.22
C LEU A 35 4.98 0.30 22.18
N LEU A 36 4.04 -0.64 22.17
CA LEU A 36 4.08 -1.85 22.98
C LEU A 36 4.02 -3.09 22.10
N MET A 37 4.87 -4.06 22.39
CA MET A 37 4.78 -5.41 21.84
C MET A 37 3.71 -6.22 22.60
N ILE A 38 2.63 -6.61 21.93
CA ILE A 38 1.57 -7.43 22.51
C ILE A 38 1.56 -8.79 21.82
N GLU A 39 1.74 -9.84 22.60
CA GLU A 39 1.87 -11.22 22.11
C GLU A 39 0.51 -11.93 22.07
N GLU A 40 0.38 -12.87 21.14
CA GLU A 40 -0.71 -13.83 21.14
C GLU A 40 -0.82 -14.57 22.48
N GLY A 41 -2.06 -14.75 22.94
CA GLY A 41 -2.35 -15.46 24.18
C GLY A 41 -2.29 -14.59 25.43
N MET A 42 -1.85 -13.33 25.35
CA MET A 42 -1.95 -12.40 26.48
C MET A 42 -3.42 -12.23 26.91
N PRO A 43 -3.76 -12.40 28.20
CA PRO A 43 -5.14 -12.26 28.67
C PRO A 43 -5.75 -10.91 28.31
N GLY A 44 -6.96 -10.94 27.73
CA GLY A 44 -7.69 -9.75 27.28
C GLY A 44 -7.40 -9.31 25.84
N PHE A 45 -6.38 -9.88 25.18
CA PHE A 45 -6.11 -9.65 23.76
C PHE A 45 -6.90 -10.67 22.93
N THR A 46 -7.80 -10.17 22.07
CA THR A 46 -8.61 -11.01 21.18
C THR A 46 -8.65 -10.45 19.77
N ARG A 47 -8.97 -11.32 18.80
CA ARG A 47 -9.07 -10.97 17.39
C ARG A 47 -10.52 -11.01 16.92
N GLY A 48 -10.90 -10.04 16.12
CA GLY A 48 -12.18 -10.01 15.43
C GLY A 48 -12.21 -10.92 14.21
N ARG A 49 -13.24 -10.72 13.39
CA ARG A 49 -13.39 -11.46 12.12
C ARG A 49 -12.36 -11.02 11.09
N LYS A 50 -12.09 -11.91 10.12
CA LYS A 50 -11.46 -11.52 8.85
C LYS A 50 -12.36 -10.52 8.14
N LEU A 51 -11.84 -9.35 7.81
CA LEU A 51 -12.54 -8.35 7.02
C LEU A 51 -12.63 -8.82 5.57
N ASP A 52 -13.84 -8.74 5.01
CA ASP A 52 -14.11 -9.04 3.61
C ASP A 52 -13.71 -7.84 2.75
N LYS A 53 -12.71 -8.05 1.88
CA LYS A 53 -12.06 -7.00 1.09
C LYS A 53 -12.33 -7.25 -0.40
N ILE A 54 -12.40 -6.18 -1.18
CA ILE A 54 -12.54 -6.25 -2.64
C ILE A 54 -11.37 -6.98 -3.33
N GLY A 55 -10.16 -6.86 -2.77
CA GLY A 55 -8.92 -7.47 -3.26
C GLY A 55 -7.96 -7.79 -2.10
N GLN A 56 -6.73 -8.19 -2.41
CA GLN A 56 -5.74 -8.67 -1.45
C GLN A 56 -6.26 -9.84 -0.62
N HIS A 57 -6.90 -10.82 -1.28
CA HIS A 57 -7.57 -11.95 -0.61
C HIS A 57 -6.59 -12.89 0.12
N SER A 58 -5.36 -12.96 -0.38
CA SER A 58 -4.27 -13.75 0.20
C SER A 58 -3.70 -13.16 1.49
N ALA A 59 -3.92 -11.87 1.77
CA ALA A 59 -3.53 -11.23 3.01
C ALA A 59 -4.73 -11.13 3.95
N ASP A 60 -4.62 -11.57 5.20
CA ASP A 60 -5.67 -11.34 6.18
C ASP A 60 -5.63 -9.89 6.70
N THR A 61 -6.81 -9.40 7.06
CA THR A 61 -6.97 -8.10 7.70
C THR A 61 -8.07 -8.23 8.72
N ALA A 62 -7.81 -7.83 9.95
CA ALA A 62 -8.75 -8.03 11.05
C ALA A 62 -8.84 -6.82 11.98
N GLU A 63 -9.81 -6.92 12.86
CA GLU A 63 -9.93 -6.08 14.04
C GLU A 63 -9.19 -6.75 15.20
N LEU A 64 -8.54 -5.95 16.03
CA LEU A 64 -7.87 -6.38 17.25
C LEU A 64 -8.52 -5.68 18.43
N PHE A 65 -8.82 -6.44 19.49
CA PHE A 65 -9.46 -5.94 20.70
C PHE A 65 -8.57 -6.16 21.91
N PHE A 66 -8.46 -5.13 22.74
CA PHE A 66 -7.66 -5.13 23.94
C PHE A 66 -8.58 -4.78 25.11
N ASP A 67 -8.90 -5.76 25.96
CA ASP A 67 -9.67 -5.59 27.18
C ASP A 67 -8.77 -5.83 28.39
N ASN A 68 -8.36 -4.75 29.05
CA ASN A 68 -7.53 -4.78 30.24
C ASN A 68 -6.29 -5.68 30.10
N VAL A 69 -5.60 -5.56 28.96
CA VAL A 69 -4.39 -6.34 28.69
C VAL A 69 -3.26 -5.83 29.59
N ARG A 70 -2.71 -6.72 30.42
CA ARG A 70 -1.56 -6.42 31.29
C ARG A 70 -0.27 -6.67 30.52
N VAL A 71 0.29 -5.59 29.97
CA VAL A 71 1.55 -5.63 29.22
C VAL A 71 2.72 -5.30 30.16
N PRO A 72 3.78 -6.14 30.22
CA PRO A 72 5.00 -5.85 30.99
C PRO A 72 5.73 -4.60 30.50
N LYS A 73 6.58 -4.00 31.35
CA LYS A 73 7.33 -2.79 30.97
C LYS A 73 8.40 -3.08 29.93
N GLU A 74 8.90 -4.31 29.94
CA GLU A 74 9.95 -4.83 29.06
C GLU A 74 9.45 -4.95 27.60
N ASN A 75 8.14 -4.98 27.39
CA ASN A 75 7.50 -4.98 26.07
C ASN A 75 7.40 -3.57 25.46
N LEU A 76 7.87 -2.53 26.14
CA LEU A 76 7.99 -1.19 25.59
C LEU A 76 9.07 -1.16 24.50
N VAL A 77 8.70 -0.66 23.31
CA VAL A 77 9.63 -0.48 22.19
C VAL A 77 10.05 0.98 22.14
N GLY A 78 11.37 1.21 22.25
CA GLY A 78 11.92 2.56 22.36
C GLY A 78 11.60 3.19 23.72
N GLU A 79 11.39 4.50 23.76
CA GLU A 79 11.09 5.23 24.99
C GLU A 79 9.60 5.51 25.18
N LEU A 80 9.19 5.62 26.44
CA LEU A 80 7.86 6.04 26.84
C LEU A 80 7.53 7.39 26.18
N ASN A 81 6.33 7.51 25.63
CA ASN A 81 5.81 8.73 24.99
C ASN A 81 6.56 9.16 23.71
N ARG A 82 7.45 8.32 23.16
CA ARG A 82 8.21 8.59 21.92
C ARG A 82 7.72 7.79 20.71
N GLY A 83 6.68 6.96 20.88
CA GLY A 83 6.19 6.04 19.86
C GLY A 83 5.73 6.70 18.55
N PHE A 84 5.15 7.90 18.60
CA PHE A 84 4.77 8.61 17.38
C PHE A 84 5.98 8.98 16.52
N TYR A 85 7.07 9.43 17.14
CA TYR A 85 8.30 9.81 16.42
C TYR A 85 8.96 8.58 15.78
N HIS A 86 8.98 7.46 16.51
CA HIS A 86 9.46 6.17 15.98
C HIS A 86 8.64 5.69 14.79
N LEU A 87 7.31 5.85 14.83
CA LEU A 87 6.48 5.51 13.68
C LEU A 87 6.80 6.40 12.48
N VAL A 88 6.85 7.72 12.69
CA VAL A 88 7.11 8.70 11.62
C VAL A 88 8.45 8.45 10.94
N SER A 89 9.51 8.12 11.70
CA SER A 89 10.84 7.84 11.13
C SER A 89 10.89 6.61 10.23
N HIS A 90 9.89 5.72 10.27
CA HIS A 90 9.82 4.53 9.41
C HIS A 90 8.80 4.65 8.27
N LEU A 91 8.01 5.73 8.22
CA LEU A 91 6.98 5.90 7.19
C LEU A 91 7.56 6.04 5.77
N ALA A 92 8.73 6.66 5.62
CA ALA A 92 9.41 6.77 4.32
C ALA A 92 9.68 5.38 3.71
N THR A 93 10.18 4.44 4.52
CA THR A 93 10.43 3.06 4.09
C THR A 93 9.12 2.31 3.80
N GLU A 94 8.08 2.49 4.62
CA GLU A 94 6.76 1.89 4.35
C GLU A 94 6.19 2.36 2.99
N ARG A 95 6.29 3.66 2.71
CA ARG A 95 5.87 4.28 1.44
C ARG A 95 6.67 3.77 0.24
N LEU A 96 7.99 3.62 0.39
CA LEU A 96 8.83 3.00 -0.62
C LEU A 96 8.39 1.56 -0.90
N GLY A 97 8.06 0.78 0.15
CA GLY A 97 7.55 -0.58 0.03
C GLY A 97 6.25 -0.67 -0.79
N VAL A 98 5.36 0.31 -0.66
CA VAL A 98 4.15 0.41 -1.50
C VAL A 98 4.50 0.55 -2.98
N ALA A 99 5.49 1.40 -3.32
CA ALA A 99 5.93 1.58 -4.70
C ALA A 99 6.59 0.32 -5.28
N CYS A 100 7.36 -0.41 -4.45
CA CYS A 100 7.93 -1.71 -4.81
C CYS A 100 6.87 -2.77 -5.15
N TYR A 101 5.64 -2.64 -4.66
CA TYR A 101 4.51 -3.46 -5.07
C TYR A 101 3.80 -2.89 -6.32
N ALA A 102 3.56 -1.59 -6.32
CA ALA A 102 2.73 -0.92 -7.33
C ALA A 102 3.33 -1.00 -8.74
N VAL A 103 4.61 -0.70 -8.89
CA VAL A 103 5.28 -0.62 -10.19
C VAL A 103 5.37 -2.00 -10.88
N PRO A 104 5.83 -3.09 -10.23
CA PRO A 104 5.83 -4.41 -10.85
C PRO A 104 4.44 -4.95 -11.18
N ALA A 105 3.43 -4.66 -10.35
CA ALA A 105 2.05 -5.06 -10.63
C ALA A 105 1.48 -4.36 -11.87
N ALA A 106 1.74 -3.05 -12.04
CA ALA A 106 1.38 -2.31 -13.25
C ALA A 106 2.10 -2.87 -14.49
N ARG A 107 3.40 -3.18 -14.35
CA ARG A 107 4.19 -3.84 -15.41
C ARG A 107 3.57 -5.17 -15.82
N ARG A 108 3.21 -6.03 -14.86
CA ARG A 108 2.57 -7.32 -15.15
C ARG A 108 1.25 -7.15 -15.91
N ALA A 109 0.39 -6.21 -15.49
CA ALA A 109 -0.86 -5.93 -16.18
C ALA A 109 -0.64 -5.46 -17.62
N LEU A 110 0.36 -4.59 -17.84
CA LEU A 110 0.71 -4.11 -19.18
C LEU A 110 1.22 -5.25 -20.07
N GLU A 111 2.11 -6.12 -19.57
CA GLU A 111 2.64 -7.24 -20.35
C GLU A 111 1.55 -8.26 -20.73
N LEU A 112 0.65 -8.59 -19.80
CA LEU A 112 -0.54 -9.40 -20.10
C LEU A 112 -1.40 -8.75 -21.20
N THR A 113 -1.61 -7.44 -21.10
CA THR A 113 -2.43 -6.69 -22.05
C THR A 113 -1.77 -6.60 -23.43
N LYS A 114 -0.45 -6.44 -23.50
CA LYS A 114 0.29 -6.46 -24.77
C LYS A 114 0.14 -7.82 -25.46
N ALA A 115 0.37 -8.92 -24.73
CA ALA A 115 0.17 -10.27 -25.25
C ALA A 115 -1.26 -10.47 -25.77
N TYR A 116 -2.26 -10.14 -24.95
CA TYR A 116 -3.66 -10.19 -25.35
C TYR A 116 -3.96 -9.33 -26.58
N ALA A 117 -3.39 -8.13 -26.67
CA ALA A 117 -3.60 -7.23 -27.80
C ALA A 117 -2.97 -7.71 -29.12
N HIS A 118 -1.93 -8.55 -29.05
CA HIS A 118 -1.33 -9.21 -30.21
C HIS A 118 -2.14 -10.42 -30.68
N GLU A 119 -2.75 -11.18 -29.76
CA GLU A 119 -3.47 -12.42 -30.07
C GLU A 119 -4.94 -12.17 -30.41
N ARG A 120 -5.62 -11.30 -29.67
CA ARG A 120 -7.04 -11.06 -29.84
C ARG A 120 -7.31 -10.33 -31.15
N THR A 121 -8.06 -10.98 -32.03
CA THR A 121 -8.51 -10.39 -33.29
C THR A 121 -9.92 -9.82 -33.18
N ALA A 122 -10.15 -8.64 -33.73
CA ALA A 122 -11.46 -8.05 -33.97
C ALA A 122 -11.43 -7.26 -35.28
N PHE A 123 -12.55 -7.24 -36.02
CA PHE A 123 -12.64 -6.59 -37.32
C PHE A 123 -11.47 -6.92 -38.27
N GLY A 124 -11.05 -8.20 -38.29
CA GLY A 124 -10.03 -8.71 -39.21
C GLY A 124 -8.57 -8.43 -38.84
N GLN A 125 -8.26 -7.84 -37.67
CA GLN A 125 -6.88 -7.62 -37.23
C GLN A 125 -6.70 -7.75 -35.71
N PRO A 126 -5.46 -7.97 -35.22
CA PRO A 126 -5.16 -7.86 -33.80
C PRO A 126 -5.62 -6.53 -33.22
N ILE A 127 -6.22 -6.53 -32.03
CA ILE A 127 -6.75 -5.31 -31.42
C ILE A 127 -5.66 -4.28 -31.12
N GLY A 128 -4.41 -4.72 -30.93
CA GLY A 128 -3.24 -3.84 -30.80
C GLY A 128 -2.92 -3.04 -32.07
N ARG A 129 -3.52 -3.35 -33.23
CA ARG A 129 -3.38 -2.58 -34.47
C ARG A 129 -4.37 -1.43 -34.62
N PHE A 130 -5.36 -1.30 -33.74
CA PHE A 130 -6.18 -0.09 -33.70
C PHE A 130 -5.37 1.06 -33.09
N GLN A 131 -5.39 2.23 -33.74
CA GLN A 131 -4.58 3.39 -33.32
C GLN A 131 -4.82 3.76 -31.85
N VAL A 132 -6.08 3.81 -31.43
CA VAL A 132 -6.48 4.11 -30.04
C VAL A 132 -5.81 3.17 -29.03
N ASN A 133 -5.75 1.88 -29.33
CA ASN A 133 -5.11 0.89 -28.45
C ASN A 133 -3.60 1.05 -28.41
N ARG A 134 -2.96 1.36 -29.56
CA ARG A 134 -1.52 1.66 -29.59
C ARG A 134 -1.18 2.88 -28.74
N HIS A 135 -1.99 3.93 -28.81
CA HIS A 135 -1.77 5.15 -28.02
C HIS A 135 -1.79 4.81 -26.52
N PHE A 136 -2.79 4.06 -26.06
CA PHE A 136 -2.85 3.65 -24.65
C PHE A 136 -1.68 2.75 -24.25
N ILE A 137 -1.28 1.78 -25.07
CA ILE A 137 -0.10 0.94 -24.78
C ILE A 137 1.16 1.79 -24.64
N ALA A 138 1.39 2.73 -25.56
CA ALA A 138 2.54 3.62 -25.53
C ALA A 138 2.53 4.52 -24.28
N GLU A 139 1.38 5.13 -23.95
CA GLU A 139 1.22 5.97 -22.76
C GLU A 139 1.48 5.19 -21.47
N MET A 140 0.90 3.99 -21.34
CA MET A 140 1.10 3.12 -20.18
C MET A 140 2.57 2.71 -20.03
N GLN A 141 3.26 2.40 -21.14
CA GLN A 141 4.68 2.08 -21.12
C GLN A 141 5.51 3.27 -20.63
N THR A 142 5.28 4.47 -21.17
CA THR A 142 6.00 5.68 -20.75
C THR A 142 5.76 6.00 -19.28
N LYS A 143 4.51 5.94 -18.79
CA LYS A 143 4.20 6.14 -17.36
C LYS A 143 4.95 5.17 -16.47
N LEU A 144 5.03 3.90 -16.88
CA LEU A 144 5.72 2.86 -16.15
C LEU A 144 7.24 3.09 -16.11
N ASP A 145 7.84 3.54 -17.20
CA ASP A 145 9.28 3.83 -17.26
C ASP A 145 9.64 5.03 -16.36
N VAL A 146 8.80 6.07 -16.34
CA VAL A 146 8.94 7.21 -15.40
C VAL A 146 8.80 6.73 -13.95
N ALA A 147 7.78 5.92 -13.65
CA ALA A 147 7.59 5.41 -12.29
C ALA A 147 8.73 4.48 -11.83
N GLN A 148 9.28 3.65 -12.73
CA GLN A 148 10.44 2.82 -12.45
C GLN A 148 11.67 3.68 -12.12
N THR A 149 11.91 4.74 -12.90
CA THR A 149 13.05 5.63 -12.68
C THR A 149 12.96 6.31 -11.32
N TYR A 150 11.78 6.81 -10.95
CA TYR A 150 11.59 7.42 -9.64
C TYR A 150 11.73 6.41 -8.50
N LEU A 151 11.20 5.19 -8.67
CA LEU A 151 11.38 4.10 -7.71
C LEU A 151 12.87 3.78 -7.50
N ASP A 152 13.63 3.62 -8.58
CA ASP A 152 15.05 3.28 -8.52
C ASP A 152 15.85 4.38 -7.80
N GLN A 153 15.55 5.66 -8.07
CA GLN A 153 16.17 6.79 -7.36
C GLN A 153 15.89 6.75 -5.86
N CYS A 154 14.63 6.52 -5.46
CA CYS A 154 14.28 6.44 -4.04
C CYS A 154 14.86 5.19 -3.35
N VAL A 155 14.99 4.06 -4.05
CA VAL A 155 15.67 2.87 -3.52
C VAL A 155 17.14 3.17 -3.26
N LEU A 156 17.83 3.82 -4.19
CA LEU A 156 19.22 4.24 -4.00
C LEU A 156 19.35 5.21 -2.82
N ALA A 157 18.50 6.24 -2.76
CA ALA A 157 18.49 7.18 -1.64
C ALA A 157 18.20 6.49 -0.29
N ALA A 158 17.32 5.49 -0.26
CA ALA A 158 17.05 4.73 0.96
C ALA A 158 18.27 3.92 1.41
N ASN A 159 18.98 3.29 0.47
CA ASN A 159 20.21 2.55 0.76
C ASN A 159 21.32 3.48 1.27
N ASP A 160 21.37 4.72 0.77
CA ASP A 160 22.33 5.75 1.20
C ASP A 160 21.91 6.48 2.48
N GLY A 161 20.71 6.21 3.02
CA GLY A 161 20.15 6.89 4.19
C GLY A 161 19.75 8.35 3.94
N THR A 162 19.55 8.72 2.67
CA THR A 162 19.23 10.09 2.23
C THR A 162 17.80 10.25 1.70
N LEU A 163 17.00 9.17 1.69
CA LEU A 163 15.59 9.25 1.29
C LEU A 163 14.80 10.16 2.25
N THR A 164 14.24 11.22 1.70
CA THR A 164 13.43 12.18 2.44
C THR A 164 11.96 11.71 2.55
N ASP A 165 11.22 12.29 3.51
CA ASP A 165 9.81 11.98 3.69
C ASP A 165 8.95 12.44 2.51
N GLU A 166 9.29 13.60 1.92
CA GLU A 166 8.63 14.19 0.77
C GLU A 166 8.91 13.42 -0.52
N ASP A 167 10.13 12.92 -0.72
CA ASP A 167 10.45 12.06 -1.87
C ASP A 167 9.70 10.73 -1.76
N ALA A 168 9.67 10.11 -0.57
CA ALA A 168 8.94 8.88 -0.35
C ALA A 168 7.42 9.08 -0.52
N ALA A 169 6.88 10.21 -0.05
CA ALA A 169 5.47 10.57 -0.26
C ALA A 169 5.17 10.78 -1.75
N GLY A 170 6.03 11.54 -2.44
CA GLY A 170 6.00 11.78 -3.87
C GLY A 170 5.94 10.49 -4.68
N LEU A 171 6.87 9.57 -4.40
CA LEU A 171 6.93 8.26 -5.02
C LEU A 171 5.66 7.45 -4.77
N LYS A 172 5.20 7.38 -3.52
CA LYS A 172 4.07 6.54 -3.14
C LYS A 172 2.78 6.99 -3.82
N TRP A 173 2.48 8.29 -3.83
CA TRP A 173 1.26 8.76 -4.48
C TRP A 173 1.35 8.62 -5.99
N TRP A 174 2.49 8.95 -6.60
CA TRP A 174 2.68 8.83 -8.04
C TRP A 174 2.52 7.37 -8.50
N SER A 175 3.27 6.45 -7.88
CA SER A 175 3.27 5.04 -8.25
C SER A 175 1.92 4.35 -8.04
N SER A 176 1.19 4.68 -6.97
CA SER A 176 -0.13 4.10 -6.70
C SER A 176 -1.23 4.64 -7.63
N GLU A 177 -1.17 5.91 -8.03
CA GLU A 177 -2.10 6.50 -9.00
C GLU A 177 -1.83 5.96 -10.42
N ILE A 178 -0.57 5.94 -10.88
CA ILE A 178 -0.26 5.42 -12.22
C ILE A 178 -0.50 3.92 -12.32
N GLN A 179 -0.29 3.14 -11.25
CA GLN A 179 -0.69 1.73 -11.21
C GLN A 179 -2.20 1.59 -11.43
N TRP A 180 -3.01 2.40 -10.74
CA TRP A 180 -4.45 2.36 -10.90
C TRP A 180 -4.87 2.67 -12.35
N GLU A 181 -4.33 3.76 -12.92
CA GLU A 181 -4.62 4.16 -14.31
C GLU A 181 -4.23 3.08 -15.33
N ILE A 182 -3.03 2.51 -15.19
CA ILE A 182 -2.53 1.48 -16.10
C ILE A 182 -3.39 0.22 -15.99
N VAL A 183 -3.65 -0.27 -14.78
CA VAL A 183 -4.37 -1.54 -14.58
C VAL A 183 -5.85 -1.42 -14.99
N ASP A 184 -6.48 -0.27 -14.75
CA ASP A 184 -7.84 0.01 -15.21
C ASP A 184 -7.92 0.03 -16.75
N ARG A 185 -6.97 0.70 -17.41
CA ARG A 185 -6.87 0.68 -18.88
C ARG A 185 -6.60 -0.73 -19.42
N CYS A 186 -5.75 -1.50 -18.75
CA CYS A 186 -5.47 -2.89 -19.10
C CYS A 186 -6.74 -3.74 -19.04
N LEU A 187 -7.53 -3.62 -17.98
CA LEU A 187 -8.83 -4.29 -17.85
C LEU A 187 -9.77 -3.89 -19.00
N GLN A 188 -9.88 -2.59 -19.27
CA GLN A 188 -10.72 -2.07 -20.36
C GLN A 188 -10.35 -2.64 -21.74
N MET A 189 -9.05 -2.85 -22.00
CA MET A 189 -8.57 -3.44 -23.27
C MET A 189 -8.86 -4.94 -23.39
N HIS A 190 -8.99 -5.66 -22.27
CA HIS A 190 -9.45 -7.05 -22.27
C HIS A 190 -10.97 -7.17 -22.50
N GLY A 191 -11.73 -6.08 -22.32
CA GLY A 191 -13.19 -6.08 -22.49
C GLY A 191 -13.86 -7.00 -21.47
N GLY A 192 -14.86 -7.77 -21.88
CA GLY A 192 -15.57 -8.70 -21.00
C GLY A 192 -14.66 -9.72 -20.31
N TYR A 193 -13.59 -10.16 -20.97
CA TYR A 193 -12.60 -11.08 -20.38
C TYR A 193 -11.80 -10.43 -19.25
N GLY A 194 -11.64 -9.11 -19.25
CA GLY A 194 -11.00 -8.39 -18.15
C GLY A 194 -11.86 -8.34 -16.88
N TYR A 195 -13.15 -8.63 -16.98
CA TYR A 195 -14.11 -8.53 -15.89
C TYR A 195 -14.37 -9.86 -15.15
N ILE A 196 -13.75 -10.95 -15.61
CA ILE A 196 -13.92 -12.29 -15.04
C ILE A 196 -12.59 -12.77 -14.42
N ASN A 197 -12.68 -13.59 -13.36
CA ASN A 197 -11.50 -13.94 -12.54
C ASN A 197 -10.55 -14.95 -13.21
N GLU A 198 -10.94 -15.53 -14.34
CA GLU A 198 -10.12 -16.39 -15.19
C GLU A 198 -8.93 -15.64 -15.80
N TYR A 199 -9.03 -14.32 -15.93
CA TYR A 199 -7.95 -13.46 -16.41
C TYR A 199 -7.29 -12.73 -15.25
N GLU A 200 -5.96 -12.84 -15.18
CA GLU A 200 -5.17 -12.27 -14.10
C GLU A 200 -5.37 -10.75 -13.93
N VAL A 201 -5.68 -10.02 -15.01
CA VAL A 201 -5.90 -8.57 -14.98
C VAL A 201 -7.03 -8.17 -14.02
N ALA A 202 -8.08 -9.00 -13.87
CA ALA A 202 -9.18 -8.74 -12.95
C ALA A 202 -8.71 -8.75 -11.48
N ARG A 203 -7.81 -9.70 -11.14
CA ARG A 203 -7.18 -9.77 -9.82
C ARG A 203 -6.28 -8.57 -9.59
N LEU A 204 -5.40 -8.25 -10.54
CA LEU A 204 -4.49 -7.10 -10.44
C LEU A 204 -5.25 -5.78 -10.23
N TRP A 205 -6.40 -5.61 -10.88
CA TRP A 205 -7.27 -4.45 -10.72
C TRP A 205 -7.85 -4.35 -9.31
N ARG A 206 -8.39 -5.45 -8.77
CA ARG A 206 -8.93 -5.46 -7.40
C ARG A 206 -7.82 -5.23 -6.36
N ASP A 207 -6.66 -5.85 -6.57
CA ASP A 207 -5.50 -5.80 -5.66
C ASP A 207 -4.80 -4.44 -5.65
N SER A 208 -4.90 -3.65 -6.73
CA SER A 208 -4.27 -2.32 -6.83
C SER A 208 -5.07 -1.22 -6.13
N ARG A 209 -6.40 -1.38 -5.98
CA ARG A 209 -7.27 -0.32 -5.46
C ARG A 209 -6.86 0.19 -4.08
N VAL A 210 -6.37 -0.69 -3.20
CA VAL A 210 -5.98 -0.35 -1.83
C VAL A 210 -4.69 0.48 -1.74
N GLN A 211 -3.85 0.46 -2.78
CA GLN A 211 -2.53 1.10 -2.78
C GLN A 211 -2.63 2.61 -2.57
N ARG A 212 -3.74 3.21 -2.99
CA ARG A 212 -4.08 4.63 -2.84
C ARG A 212 -4.62 5.00 -1.44
N LEU A 213 -4.86 4.01 -0.57
CA LEU A 213 -5.53 4.18 0.73
C LEU A 213 -4.57 4.00 1.91
N TYR A 214 -3.86 2.88 1.94
CA TYR A 214 -2.95 2.54 3.05
C TYR A 214 -1.59 3.27 2.95
N ALA A 215 -0.77 3.18 4.00
CA ALA A 215 0.47 3.96 4.14
C ALA A 215 0.25 5.49 3.93
N GLY A 216 -0.95 5.97 4.25
CA GLY A 216 -1.43 7.32 4.00
C GLY A 216 -2.07 7.48 2.61
N THR A 217 -3.22 8.15 2.53
CA THR A 217 -3.94 8.32 1.25
C THR A 217 -3.18 9.22 0.28
N THR A 218 -3.55 9.20 -1.00
CA THR A 218 -2.99 10.11 -2.02
C THR A 218 -3.04 11.58 -1.58
N GLU A 219 -4.13 12.01 -0.94
CA GLU A 219 -4.32 13.38 -0.46
C GLU A 219 -3.33 13.72 0.65
N ILE A 220 -3.11 12.80 1.60
CA ILE A 220 -2.13 12.98 2.67
C ILE A 220 -0.71 13.04 2.10
N MET A 221 -0.39 12.21 1.11
CA MET A 221 0.93 12.27 0.47
C MET A 221 1.15 13.61 -0.25
N LYS A 222 0.13 14.12 -0.95
CA LYS A 222 0.20 15.43 -1.61
C LYS A 222 0.32 16.59 -0.60
N ASP A 223 -0.38 16.50 0.54
CA ASP A 223 -0.24 17.46 1.65
C ASP A 223 1.18 17.46 2.22
N LEU A 224 1.81 16.29 2.40
CA LEU A 224 3.21 16.20 2.85
C LEU A 224 4.18 16.85 1.86
N VAL A 225 4.04 16.56 0.57
CA VAL A 225 4.87 17.17 -0.48
C VAL A 225 4.66 18.70 -0.51
N GLY A 226 3.41 19.16 -0.44
CA GLY A 226 3.08 20.59 -0.43
C GLY A 226 3.69 21.33 0.76
N ARG A 227 3.61 20.75 1.96
CA ARG A 227 4.21 21.34 3.17
C ARG A 227 5.73 21.40 3.11
N ALA A 228 6.38 20.39 2.53
CA ALA A 228 7.83 20.39 2.33
C ALA A 228 8.28 21.52 1.38
N MET A 229 7.40 21.97 0.48
CA MET A 229 7.63 23.13 -0.40
C MET A 229 7.33 24.48 0.28
N GLY A 230 6.88 24.48 1.54
CA GLY A 230 6.59 25.69 2.31
C GLY A 230 5.17 26.26 2.16
N TYR A 231 4.22 25.46 1.66
CA TYR A 231 2.80 25.83 1.55
C TYR A 231 1.93 25.23 2.65
#